data_AF-A0A915CTL5-F1
#
_entry.id   AF-A0A915CTL5-F1
#
_cell.length_a   1.000
_cell.length_b   1.000
_cell.length_c   1.000
_cell.angle_alpha   90.00
_cell.angle_beta   90.00
_cell.angle_gamma   90.00
#
_symmetry.space_group_name_H-M   'P 1'
#
loop_
_entity.id
_entity.type
_entity.pdbx_description
1 polymer ?
#
loop_
_entity_poly.entity_id
_entity_poly.type
_entity_poly.pdbx_seq_one_letter_code
_entity_poly.pdbx_strand_id
1 'polypeptide(L)'
;MKQLSSLDTNICVTDFVEISHLLLDISTSESGCLSSNGIKKTDSSMADWSVGCVGAGDELCTWWTHLITCGLYWRHGDTSHAQQHYSLVRKCPSELLNNDLALAIGLAFCTRKMCYDDKAKKNFTDMAWLHCQKSFSYLEKDGFPLMRKSSKIFAVMQKLARGITYEWIMMTLLDVWNNKLSDEPCWEQSAPNPMRRLYHTIFSQFIGLRDYCDSKKVLTFKLLGRALTGGNPITTWYMLKALLSNQSDAVKSSKSSAKKSKGNQPLLEFHCQFQVIQRLRKDFFNRCNLN
;
A
#
# COMPACT_ATOMS: atom_id res chain seq x y z
N MET A 1 12.97 2.38 22.52
CA MET A 1 12.19 1.75 21.42
C MET A 1 10.68 2.07 21.47
N LYS A 2 10.24 3.15 22.15
CA LYS A 2 8.84 3.64 22.13
C LYS A 2 8.57 4.74 21.07
N GLN A 3 9.61 5.21 20.37
CA GLN A 3 9.53 6.38 19.48
C GLN A 3 9.22 6.06 18.00
N LEU A 4 9.45 4.83 17.52
CA LEU A 4 9.07 4.44 16.16
C LEU A 4 7.61 3.93 16.07
N SER A 5 7.04 3.51 17.21
CA SER A 5 5.62 3.14 17.34
C SER A 5 4.70 4.35 17.56
N SER A 6 5.26 5.56 17.69
CA SER A 6 4.53 6.81 17.93
C SER A 6 4.54 7.76 16.73
N LEU A 7 4.96 7.30 15.55
CA LEU A 7 4.77 8.05 14.31
C LEU A 7 3.26 8.15 14.07
N ASP A 8 2.75 9.37 14.23
CA ASP A 8 1.36 9.71 13.96
C ASP A 8 0.99 9.14 12.59
N THR A 9 -0.09 8.35 12.54
CA THR A 9 -0.51 7.61 11.34
C THR A 9 -1.01 8.52 10.21
N ASN A 10 -1.10 9.83 10.48
CA ASN A 10 -1.34 10.90 9.53
C ASN A 10 -0.04 11.65 9.23
N ILE A 11 0.77 11.11 8.32
CA ILE A 11 1.86 11.89 7.73
C ILE A 11 1.20 13.02 6.92
N CYS A 12 1.52 14.28 7.23
CA CYS A 12 1.02 15.41 6.45
C CYS A 12 1.67 15.39 5.06
N VAL A 13 0.96 15.91 4.05
CA VAL A 13 1.49 15.97 2.67
C VAL A 13 2.83 16.70 2.64
N THR A 14 2.95 17.79 3.40
CA THR A 14 4.19 18.56 3.53
C THR A 14 5.35 17.70 4.04
N ASP A 15 5.10 16.89 5.07
CA ASP A 15 6.16 16.13 5.76
C ASP A 15 6.76 15.06 4.83
N PHE A 16 5.91 14.33 4.09
CA PHE A 16 6.44 13.29 3.21
C PHE A 16 7.09 13.85 1.96
N VAL A 17 6.62 15.01 1.47
CA VAL A 17 7.22 15.69 0.32
C VAL A 17 8.64 16.14 0.68
N GLU A 18 8.82 16.79 1.83
CA GLU A 18 10.14 17.18 2.34
C GLU A 18 11.07 15.97 2.54
N ILE A 19 10.57 14.89 3.16
CA ILE A 19 11.35 13.65 3.32
C ILE A 19 11.70 13.04 1.96
N SER A 20 10.77 13.04 0.99
CA SER A 20 11.01 12.49 -0.35
C SER A 20 12.07 13.29 -1.10
N HIS A 21 12.03 14.62 -1.01
CA HIS A 21 13.08 15.50 -1.57
C HIS A 21 14.43 15.19 -0.93
N LEU A 22 14.51 15.16 0.40
CA LEU A 22 15.77 14.87 1.09
C LEU A 22 16.33 13.51 0.70
N LEU A 23 15.49 12.47 0.60
CA LEU A 23 15.93 11.14 0.19
C LEU A 23 16.43 11.12 -1.27
N LEU A 24 15.77 11.85 -2.17
CA LEU A 24 16.20 11.96 -3.57
C LEU A 24 17.48 12.79 -3.71
N ASP A 25 17.63 13.86 -2.94
CA ASP A 25 18.87 14.64 -2.88
C ASP A 25 20.03 13.77 -2.38
N ILE A 26 19.81 12.95 -1.34
CA ILE A 26 20.81 12.01 -0.85
C ILE A 26 21.13 10.96 -1.92
N SER A 27 20.11 10.35 -2.54
CA SER A 27 20.31 9.24 -3.48
C SER A 27 20.98 9.69 -4.79
N THR A 28 20.79 10.95 -5.17
CA THR A 28 21.32 11.52 -6.41
C THR A 28 22.53 12.42 -6.20
N SER A 29 22.91 12.69 -4.94
CA SER A 29 24.15 13.40 -4.64
C SER A 29 25.33 12.60 -5.18
N GLU A 30 26.07 13.21 -6.11
CA GLU A 30 27.27 12.60 -6.67
C GLU A 30 28.25 12.27 -5.54
N SER A 31 28.62 10.99 -5.42
CA SER A 31 29.80 10.61 -4.67
C SER A 31 31.04 11.07 -5.45
N GLY A 32 31.41 12.34 -5.28
CA GLY A 32 32.75 12.86 -5.51
C GLY A 32 33.39 12.64 -6.90
N CYS A 33 32.73 13.04 -7.99
CA CYS A 33 33.45 13.40 -9.21
C CYS A 33 33.32 14.89 -9.47
N LEU A 34 34.39 15.62 -9.13
CA LEU A 34 34.71 16.92 -9.72
C LEU A 34 34.68 16.79 -11.25
N SER A 35 33.54 17.01 -11.87
CA SER A 35 33.47 17.25 -13.31
C SER A 35 33.07 18.70 -13.50
N SER A 36 34.09 19.51 -13.77
CA SER A 36 33.99 20.82 -14.37
C SER A 36 33.11 20.74 -15.62
N ASN A 37 31.87 21.22 -15.52
CA ASN A 37 31.28 22.12 -16.50
C ASN A 37 29.93 22.60 -15.98
N GLY A 38 29.85 23.92 -15.80
CA GLY A 38 28.75 24.59 -15.12
C GLY A 38 27.39 24.32 -15.74
N ILE A 39 26.60 23.50 -15.05
CA ILE A 39 25.14 23.63 -15.09
C ILE A 39 24.80 24.39 -13.81
N LYS A 40 24.40 25.66 -13.99
CA LYS A 40 23.88 26.49 -12.91
C LYS A 40 22.72 25.72 -12.27
N LYS A 41 22.81 25.46 -10.96
CA LYS A 41 21.66 25.12 -10.12
C LYS A 41 20.65 26.26 -10.23
N THR A 42 19.80 26.23 -11.25
CA THR A 42 18.54 26.94 -11.24
C THR A 42 17.68 26.27 -10.20
N ASP A 43 17.17 27.05 -9.25
CA ASP A 43 16.25 26.61 -8.21
C ASP A 43 15.29 25.57 -8.78
N SER A 44 15.46 24.32 -8.35
CA SER A 44 14.59 23.23 -8.77
C SER A 44 13.22 23.55 -8.19
N SER A 45 12.41 24.21 -9.00
CA SER A 45 10.99 24.37 -8.77
C SER A 45 10.44 23.02 -8.31
N MET A 46 9.62 23.05 -7.26
CA MET A 46 8.86 21.92 -6.71
C MET A 46 8.06 21.13 -7.76
N ALA A 47 7.98 21.66 -9.00
CA ALA A 47 7.25 21.13 -10.13
C ALA A 47 8.02 20.19 -11.08
N ASP A 48 9.37 20.09 -11.02
CA ASP A 48 10.12 19.37 -12.07
C ASP A 48 10.95 18.18 -11.56
N TRP A 49 10.24 17.16 -11.06
CA TRP A 49 10.78 15.85 -10.68
C TRP A 49 11.24 15.00 -11.87
N SER A 50 11.04 15.49 -13.10
CA SER A 50 11.22 14.73 -14.34
C SER A 50 12.59 14.95 -15.01
N VAL A 51 13.34 15.96 -14.57
CA VAL A 51 14.53 16.46 -15.29
C VAL A 51 15.86 16.19 -14.57
N GLY A 52 15.87 15.87 -13.27
CA GLY A 52 17.10 15.59 -12.52
C GLY A 52 17.38 14.11 -12.30
N CYS A 53 18.54 13.63 -12.76
CA CYS A 53 19.22 12.41 -12.25
C CYS A 53 18.80 11.04 -12.82
N VAL A 54 18.58 10.94 -14.13
CA VAL A 54 18.83 9.64 -14.81
C VAL A 54 20.34 9.51 -15.01
N GLY A 55 21.05 8.85 -14.07
CA GLY A 55 22.45 8.45 -14.25
C GLY A 55 23.50 9.04 -13.29
N ALA A 56 23.10 9.82 -12.27
CA ALA A 56 24.00 10.31 -11.23
C ALA A 56 23.53 9.81 -9.85
N GLY A 57 24.46 9.27 -9.05
CA GLY A 57 24.19 8.77 -7.69
C GLY A 57 23.96 7.24 -7.59
N ASP A 58 23.33 6.81 -6.50
CA ASP A 58 22.96 5.42 -6.24
C ASP A 58 21.61 5.10 -6.92
N GLU A 59 21.67 4.37 -8.03
CA GLU A 59 20.50 3.99 -8.83
C GLU A 59 19.49 3.15 -8.02
N LEU A 60 19.97 2.28 -7.13
CA LEU A 60 19.12 1.41 -6.31
C LEU A 60 18.38 2.25 -5.28
N CYS A 61 19.10 3.11 -4.56
CA CYS A 61 18.51 4.02 -3.57
C CYS A 61 17.47 4.96 -4.22
N THR A 62 17.79 5.47 -5.41
CA THR A 62 16.90 6.35 -6.18
C THR A 62 15.63 5.62 -6.59
N TRP A 63 15.73 4.37 -7.07
CA TRP A 63 14.56 3.56 -7.43
C TRP A 63 13.64 3.29 -6.22
N TRP A 64 14.21 2.89 -5.08
CA TRP A 64 13.44 2.67 -3.85
C TRP A 64 12.73 3.93 -3.37
N THR A 65 13.41 5.07 -3.47
CA THR A 65 12.84 6.37 -3.08
C THR A 65 11.67 6.72 -3.98
N HIS A 66 11.81 6.63 -5.31
CA HIS A 66 10.69 6.85 -6.22
C HIS A 66 9.52 5.89 -5.99
N LEU A 67 9.78 4.62 -5.66
CA LEU A 67 8.72 3.66 -5.36
C LEU A 67 7.90 4.08 -4.13
N ILE A 68 8.58 4.48 -3.05
CA ILE A 68 7.93 4.91 -1.81
C ILE A 68 7.19 6.24 -2.02
N THR A 69 7.85 7.23 -2.62
CA THR A 69 7.26 8.54 -2.91
C THR A 69 6.04 8.43 -3.82
N CYS A 70 6.10 7.60 -4.87
CA CYS A 70 4.96 7.32 -5.73
C CYS A 70 3.79 6.71 -4.95
N GLY A 71 4.05 5.75 -4.06
CA GLY A 71 3.04 5.16 -3.20
C GLY A 71 2.38 6.18 -2.27
N LEU A 72 3.15 7.13 -1.75
CA LEU A 72 2.65 8.21 -0.89
C LEU A 72 1.79 9.21 -1.67
N TYR A 73 2.21 9.64 -2.86
CA TYR A 73 1.38 10.52 -3.70
C TYR A 73 0.04 9.86 -4.08
N TRP A 74 0.05 8.57 -4.46
CA TRP A 74 -1.20 7.84 -4.67
C TRP A 74 -2.04 7.77 -3.39
N ARG A 75 -1.44 7.50 -2.23
CA ARG A 75 -2.16 7.49 -0.95
C ARG A 75 -2.88 8.81 -0.67
N HIS A 76 -2.27 9.93 -1.02
CA HIS A 76 -2.82 11.28 -0.83
C HIS A 76 -3.71 11.76 -2.00
N GLY A 77 -3.89 10.95 -3.05
CA GLY A 77 -4.76 11.27 -4.18
C GLY A 77 -4.13 12.21 -5.22
N ASP A 78 -2.84 12.50 -5.14
CA ASP A 78 -2.11 13.27 -6.15
C ASP A 78 -1.64 12.33 -7.27
N THR A 79 -2.54 12.04 -8.19
CA THR A 79 -2.28 11.11 -9.30
C THR A 79 -1.26 11.65 -10.29
N SER A 80 -1.14 12.97 -10.43
CA SER A 80 -0.20 13.61 -11.36
C SER A 80 1.25 13.36 -10.95
N HIS A 81 1.60 13.71 -9.71
CA HIS A 81 2.96 13.49 -9.20
C HIS A 81 3.28 12.00 -9.04
N ALA A 82 2.30 11.19 -8.63
CA ALA A 82 2.48 9.74 -8.59
C ALA A 82 2.83 9.18 -9.97
N GLN A 83 2.16 9.63 -11.04
CA GLN A 83 2.45 9.16 -12.39
C GLN A 83 3.87 9.55 -12.87
N GLN A 84 4.37 10.72 -12.46
CA GLN A 84 5.75 11.12 -12.74
C GLN A 84 6.75 10.15 -12.11
N HIS A 85 6.63 9.88 -10.82
CA HIS A 85 7.50 8.92 -10.13
C HIS A 85 7.34 7.48 -10.65
N TYR A 86 6.11 7.07 -10.97
CA TYR A 86 5.85 5.75 -11.54
C TYR A 86 6.62 5.51 -12.85
N SER A 87 6.77 6.54 -13.68
CA SER A 87 7.54 6.44 -14.93
C SER A 87 9.01 6.04 -14.69
N LEU A 88 9.58 6.45 -13.55
CA LEU A 88 10.94 6.11 -13.11
C LEU A 88 10.98 4.73 -12.45
N VAL A 89 9.98 4.37 -11.64
CA VAL A 89 9.88 3.02 -11.04
C VAL A 89 9.84 1.92 -12.11
N ARG A 90 9.26 2.20 -13.28
CA ARG A 90 9.25 1.25 -14.41
C ARG A 90 10.64 0.96 -14.99
N LYS A 91 11.61 1.85 -14.78
CA LYS A 91 13.01 1.65 -15.14
C LYS A 91 13.74 0.97 -13.98
N CYS A 92 13.36 -0.28 -13.71
CA CYS A 92 13.94 -1.06 -12.61
C CYS A 92 15.42 -1.36 -12.90
N PRO A 93 16.36 -1.04 -11.99
CA PRO A 93 17.77 -1.38 -12.11
C PRO A 93 17.98 -2.88 -12.31
N SER A 94 18.98 -3.24 -13.13
CA SER A 94 19.22 -4.63 -13.52
C SER A 94 19.57 -5.54 -12.31
N GLU A 95 20.21 -4.96 -11.30
CA GLU A 95 20.62 -5.60 -10.06
C GLU A 95 19.39 -6.05 -9.25
N LEU A 96 18.31 -5.26 -9.26
CA LEU A 96 17.07 -5.59 -8.57
C LEU A 96 16.27 -6.69 -9.28
N LEU A 97 16.55 -6.96 -10.57
CA LEU A 97 15.91 -8.06 -11.30
C LEU A 97 16.36 -9.44 -10.80
N ASN A 98 17.44 -9.50 -10.02
CA ASN A 98 17.92 -10.71 -9.36
C ASN A 98 17.57 -10.76 -7.86
N ASN A 99 16.79 -9.80 -7.37
CA ASN A 99 16.38 -9.71 -5.96
C ASN A 99 14.89 -10.08 -5.82
N ASP A 100 14.61 -11.22 -5.21
CA ASP A 100 13.24 -11.73 -5.06
C ASP A 100 12.32 -10.74 -4.29
N LEU A 101 12.81 -10.10 -3.23
CA LEU A 101 12.03 -9.10 -2.50
C LEU A 101 11.68 -7.88 -3.38
N ALA A 102 12.64 -7.38 -4.17
CA ALA A 102 12.40 -6.26 -5.09
C ALA A 102 11.40 -6.63 -6.18
N LEU A 103 11.51 -7.83 -6.76
CA LEU A 103 10.54 -8.35 -7.73
C LEU A 103 9.14 -8.50 -7.13
N ALA A 104 9.04 -9.00 -5.90
CA ALA A 104 7.77 -9.11 -5.20
C ALA A 104 7.11 -7.74 -5.02
N ILE A 105 7.86 -6.76 -4.49
CA ILE A 105 7.37 -5.40 -4.24
C ILE A 105 6.98 -4.73 -5.55
N GLY A 106 7.85 -4.77 -6.56
CA GLY A 106 7.60 -4.15 -7.86
C GLY A 106 6.34 -4.70 -8.54
N LEU A 107 6.12 -6.03 -8.48
CA LEU A 107 4.90 -6.64 -9.02
C LEU A 107 3.66 -6.24 -8.22
N ALA A 108 3.70 -6.30 -6.88
CA ALA A 108 2.57 -5.91 -6.05
C ALA A 108 2.19 -4.43 -6.29
N PHE A 109 3.20 -3.57 -6.37
CA PHE A 109 3.05 -2.14 -6.64
C PHE A 109 2.44 -1.86 -8.01
N CYS A 110 2.99 -2.45 -9.08
CA CYS A 110 2.46 -2.29 -10.43
C CYS A 110 1.03 -2.81 -10.53
N THR A 111 0.70 -3.88 -9.81
CA THR A 111 -0.67 -4.41 -9.81
C THR A 111 -1.63 -3.49 -9.07
N ARG A 112 -1.20 -2.90 -7.96
CA ARG A 112 -1.96 -1.88 -7.24
C ARG A 112 -2.24 -0.66 -8.11
N LYS A 113 -1.26 -0.21 -8.89
CA LYS A 113 -1.42 0.82 -9.93
C LYS A 113 -2.49 0.43 -10.95
N MET A 114 -2.43 -0.79 -11.48
CA MET A 114 -3.43 -1.28 -12.44
C MET A 114 -4.85 -1.24 -11.88
N CYS A 115 -5.03 -1.49 -10.57
CA CYS A 115 -6.36 -1.38 -9.95
C CYS A 115 -6.91 0.05 -9.89
N TYR A 116 -6.05 1.06 -9.96
CA TYR A 116 -6.47 2.46 -10.03
C TYR A 116 -6.76 2.91 -11.47
N ASP A 117 -5.85 2.62 -12.39
CA ASP A 117 -5.90 3.21 -13.74
C ASP A 117 -6.52 2.29 -14.79
N ASP A 118 -6.40 0.97 -14.61
CA ASP A 118 -6.62 -0.03 -15.64
C ASP A 118 -7.80 -0.96 -15.32
N LYS A 119 -8.59 -0.64 -14.28
CA LYS A 119 -9.69 -1.48 -13.76
C LYS A 119 -10.76 -1.80 -14.81
N ALA A 120 -10.99 -0.88 -15.75
CA ALA A 120 -11.97 -1.06 -16.84
C ALA A 120 -11.49 -1.96 -17.98
N LYS A 121 -10.21 -2.37 -18.00
CA LYS A 121 -9.68 -3.23 -19.08
C LYS A 121 -10.20 -4.65 -18.93
N LYS A 122 -10.57 -5.29 -20.06
CA LYS A 122 -11.16 -6.64 -20.11
C LYS A 122 -10.34 -7.70 -19.36
N ASN A 123 -9.01 -7.63 -19.42
CA ASN A 123 -8.11 -8.61 -18.83
C ASN A 123 -7.57 -8.18 -17.45
N PHE A 124 -8.11 -7.12 -16.85
CA PHE A 124 -7.64 -6.58 -15.57
C PHE A 124 -7.58 -7.66 -14.49
N THR A 125 -8.69 -8.36 -14.30
CA THR A 125 -8.87 -9.37 -13.25
C THR A 125 -7.83 -10.49 -13.36
N ASP A 126 -7.62 -11.02 -14.57
CA ASP A 126 -6.73 -12.16 -14.79
C ASP A 126 -5.26 -11.75 -14.60
N MET A 127 -4.89 -10.58 -15.12
CA MET A 127 -3.54 -10.03 -14.93
C MET A 127 -3.25 -9.70 -13.47
N ALA A 128 -4.21 -9.08 -12.77
CA ALA A 128 -4.05 -8.72 -11.37
C ALA A 128 -3.91 -9.98 -10.49
N TRP A 129 -4.73 -10.99 -10.74
CA TRP A 129 -4.61 -12.28 -10.07
C TRP A 129 -3.25 -12.94 -10.31
N LEU A 130 -2.80 -13.02 -11.57
CA LEU A 130 -1.51 -13.60 -11.94
C LEU A 130 -0.34 -12.89 -11.24
N HIS A 131 -0.34 -11.55 -11.24
CA HIS A 131 0.71 -10.79 -10.59
C HIS A 131 0.70 -10.95 -9.06
N CYS A 132 -0.47 -11.03 -8.42
CA CYS A 132 -0.56 -11.33 -6.99
C CYS A 132 0.08 -12.69 -6.66
N GLN A 133 -0.20 -13.73 -7.43
CA GLN A 133 0.39 -15.05 -7.24
C GLN A 133 1.91 -15.01 -7.43
N LYS A 134 2.38 -14.34 -8.49
CA LYS A 134 3.81 -14.26 -8.80
C LYS A 134 4.58 -13.43 -7.75
N SER A 135 4.02 -12.30 -7.34
CA SER A 135 4.56 -11.46 -6.26
C SER A 135 4.69 -12.26 -4.96
N PHE A 136 3.66 -12.99 -4.57
CA PHE A 136 3.71 -13.83 -3.37
C PHE A 136 4.74 -14.96 -3.50
N SER A 137 4.85 -15.62 -4.66
CA SER A 137 5.86 -16.65 -4.89
C SER A 137 7.29 -16.12 -4.72
N TYR A 138 7.57 -14.88 -5.12
CA TYR A 138 8.86 -14.25 -4.86
C TYR A 138 9.10 -13.99 -3.36
N LEU A 139 8.08 -13.59 -2.59
CA LEU A 139 8.21 -13.44 -1.14
C LEU A 139 8.51 -14.76 -0.42
N GLU A 140 7.98 -15.87 -0.94
CA GLU A 140 8.26 -17.21 -0.45
C GLU A 140 9.70 -17.64 -0.76
N LYS A 141 10.19 -17.34 -1.97
CA LYS A 141 11.58 -17.64 -2.38
C LYS A 141 12.64 -16.85 -1.63
N ASP A 142 12.41 -15.54 -1.43
CA ASP A 142 13.30 -14.67 -0.64
C ASP A 142 13.46 -15.21 0.80
N GLY A 143 12.45 -15.93 1.30
CA GLY A 143 12.45 -16.53 2.63
C GLY A 143 12.34 -15.48 3.74
N PHE A 144 11.90 -15.89 4.93
CA PHE A 144 11.99 -14.97 6.07
C PHE A 144 13.47 -14.73 6.40
N PRO A 145 13.91 -13.48 6.64
CA PRO A 145 15.31 -13.22 6.92
C PRO A 145 15.76 -14.05 8.12
N LEU A 146 16.59 -15.06 7.84
CA LEU A 146 17.37 -15.75 8.87
C LEU A 146 18.31 -14.70 9.44
N MET A 147 17.92 -14.14 10.58
CA MET A 147 18.49 -12.96 11.27
C MET A 147 20.00 -12.96 11.54
N ARG A 148 20.76 -13.97 11.08
CA ARG A 148 22.11 -14.23 11.58
C ARG A 148 23.20 -13.29 11.04
N LYS A 149 22.96 -12.47 10.00
CA LYS A 149 24.02 -11.63 9.39
C LYS A 149 23.66 -10.19 9.05
N SER A 150 22.41 -9.74 9.25
CA SER A 150 21.99 -8.38 8.88
C SER A 150 21.97 -7.42 10.06
N SER A 151 22.21 -6.13 9.81
CA SER A 151 22.00 -5.08 10.81
C SER A 151 20.52 -5.06 11.27
N LYS A 152 20.27 -4.63 12.50
CA LYS A 152 18.90 -4.54 13.05
C LYS A 152 17.99 -3.65 12.20
N ILE A 153 18.54 -2.55 11.68
CA ILE A 153 17.81 -1.59 10.84
C ILE A 153 17.40 -2.25 9.52
N PHE A 154 18.32 -2.98 8.89
CA PHE A 154 18.02 -3.70 7.64
C PHE A 154 16.90 -4.73 7.85
N ALA A 155 16.94 -5.49 8.95
CA ALA A 155 15.88 -6.44 9.27
C ALA A 155 14.52 -5.76 9.48
N VAL A 156 14.49 -4.56 10.08
CA VAL A 156 13.26 -3.76 10.20
C VAL A 156 12.77 -3.33 8.83
N MET A 157 13.64 -2.79 7.97
CA MET A 157 13.27 -2.35 6.63
C MET A 157 12.70 -3.50 5.79
N GLN A 158 13.32 -4.68 5.83
CA GLN A 158 12.79 -5.87 5.16
C GLN A 158 11.40 -6.27 5.67
N LYS A 159 11.16 -6.19 6.99
CA LYS A 159 9.83 -6.47 7.56
C LYS A 159 8.80 -5.45 7.11
N LEU A 160 9.14 -4.17 7.08
CA LEU A 160 8.25 -3.11 6.60
C LEU A 160 7.92 -3.30 5.11
N ALA A 161 8.95 -3.58 4.29
CA ALA A 161 8.81 -3.83 2.87
C ALA A 161 7.92 -5.07 2.59
N ARG A 162 8.08 -6.15 3.37
CA ARG A 162 7.18 -7.31 3.31
C ARG A 162 5.76 -6.96 3.74
N GLY A 163 5.61 -6.20 4.82
CA GLY A 163 4.32 -5.75 5.35
C GLY A 163 3.52 -5.00 4.28
N ILE A 164 4.10 -3.96 3.67
CA ILE A 164 3.43 -3.19 2.62
C ILE A 164 3.12 -4.04 1.37
N THR A 165 4.00 -4.98 1.03
CA THR A 165 3.74 -5.91 -0.09
C THR A 165 2.53 -6.80 0.18
N TYR A 166 2.43 -7.37 1.38
CA TYR A 166 1.25 -8.15 1.79
C TYR A 166 -0.02 -7.30 1.76
N GLU A 167 0.04 -6.05 2.23
CA GLU A 167 -1.09 -5.11 2.17
C GLU A 167 -1.54 -4.90 0.71
N TRP A 168 -0.60 -4.61 -0.20
CA TRP A 168 -0.91 -4.39 -1.62
C TRP A 168 -1.49 -5.63 -2.29
N ILE A 169 -0.97 -6.83 -2.00
CA ILE A 169 -1.53 -8.08 -2.54
C ILE A 169 -2.95 -8.29 -2.00
N MET A 170 -3.15 -8.21 -0.68
CA MET A 170 -4.48 -8.43 -0.08
C MET A 170 -5.51 -7.44 -0.60
N MET A 171 -5.16 -6.15 -0.73
CA MET A 171 -6.04 -5.14 -1.30
C MET A 171 -6.39 -5.42 -2.77
N THR A 172 -5.41 -5.86 -3.55
CA THR A 172 -5.61 -6.22 -4.95
C THR A 172 -6.52 -7.44 -5.10
N LEU A 173 -6.36 -8.46 -4.25
CA LEU A 173 -7.26 -9.62 -4.23
C LEU A 173 -8.71 -9.21 -3.94
N LEU A 174 -8.91 -8.25 -3.03
CA LEU A 174 -10.23 -7.69 -2.74
C LEU A 174 -10.80 -6.92 -3.93
N ASP A 175 -9.99 -6.14 -4.66
CA ASP A 175 -10.43 -5.47 -5.88
C ASP A 175 -10.86 -6.48 -6.95
N VAL A 176 -10.07 -7.53 -7.15
CA VAL A 176 -10.38 -8.60 -8.11
C VAL A 176 -11.69 -9.30 -7.74
N TRP A 177 -11.90 -9.59 -6.46
CA TRP A 177 -13.17 -10.16 -5.98
C TRP A 177 -14.33 -9.18 -6.16
N ASN A 178 -14.16 -7.93 -5.75
CA ASN A 178 -15.20 -6.91 -5.82
C ASN A 178 -15.69 -6.66 -7.26
N ASN A 179 -14.80 -6.71 -8.25
CA ASN A 179 -15.17 -6.61 -9.67
C ASN A 179 -16.02 -7.79 -10.17
N LYS A 180 -16.04 -8.92 -9.46
CA LYS A 180 -16.80 -10.12 -9.81
C LYS A 180 -18.11 -10.26 -9.05
N LEU A 181 -18.40 -9.35 -8.12
CA LEU A 181 -19.63 -9.41 -7.33
C LEU A 181 -20.84 -9.00 -8.18
N SER A 182 -21.90 -9.80 -8.16
CA SER A 182 -23.25 -9.43 -8.62
C SER A 182 -23.94 -8.54 -7.61
N ASP A 183 -25.20 -8.14 -7.79
CA ASP A 183 -25.96 -7.30 -6.84
C ASP A 183 -26.37 -8.01 -5.53
N GLU A 184 -26.13 -9.32 -5.42
CA GLU A 184 -26.43 -10.10 -4.22
C GLU A 184 -25.62 -9.63 -2.99
N PRO A 185 -26.05 -9.96 -1.76
CA PRO A 185 -25.29 -9.64 -0.57
C PRO A 185 -23.87 -10.22 -0.62
N CYS A 186 -22.87 -9.39 -0.30
CA CYS A 186 -21.47 -9.78 -0.47
C CYS A 186 -21.04 -10.99 0.37
N TRP A 187 -21.69 -11.27 1.51
CA TRP A 187 -21.39 -12.45 2.34
C TRP A 187 -21.95 -13.77 1.77
N GLU A 188 -22.88 -13.72 0.82
CA GLU A 188 -23.37 -14.89 0.09
C GLU A 188 -22.47 -15.24 -1.11
N GLN A 189 -21.66 -14.27 -1.56
CA GLN A 189 -20.82 -14.36 -2.75
C GLN A 189 -19.35 -14.65 -2.43
N SER A 190 -19.07 -15.86 -1.92
CA SER A 190 -17.69 -16.26 -1.58
C SER A 190 -16.73 -16.18 -2.78
N ALA A 191 -15.52 -15.70 -2.55
CA ALA A 191 -14.48 -15.68 -3.57
C ALA A 191 -14.01 -17.10 -3.95
N PRO A 192 -13.42 -17.30 -5.15
CA PRO A 192 -12.87 -18.58 -5.56
C PRO A 192 -11.85 -19.16 -4.57
N ASN A 193 -11.89 -20.48 -4.35
CA ASN A 193 -11.03 -21.19 -3.39
C ASN A 193 -9.53 -20.84 -3.47
N PRO A 194 -8.89 -20.74 -4.64
CA PRO A 194 -7.48 -20.37 -4.74
C PRO A 194 -7.19 -18.98 -4.14
N MET A 195 -8.08 -18.02 -4.38
CA MET A 195 -7.96 -16.66 -3.86
C MET A 195 -8.14 -16.62 -2.34
N ARG A 196 -9.12 -17.35 -1.81
CA ARG A 196 -9.35 -17.45 -0.35
C ARG A 196 -8.12 -18.02 0.37
N ARG A 197 -7.54 -19.09 -0.18
CA ARG A 197 -6.33 -19.71 0.35
C ARG A 197 -5.14 -18.74 0.33
N LEU A 198 -4.90 -18.09 -0.82
CA LEU A 198 -3.81 -17.13 -0.96
C LEU A 198 -3.95 -15.97 0.04
N TYR A 199 -5.15 -15.39 0.14
CA TYR A 199 -5.44 -14.31 1.09
C TYR A 199 -5.18 -14.76 2.54
N HIS A 200 -5.65 -15.95 2.92
CA HIS A 200 -5.45 -16.47 4.28
C HIS A 200 -3.98 -16.70 4.61
N THR A 201 -3.21 -17.30 3.67
CA THR A 201 -1.77 -17.50 3.84
C THR A 201 -1.04 -16.18 4.03
N ILE A 202 -1.32 -15.19 3.16
CA ILE A 202 -0.72 -13.86 3.25
C ILE A 202 -1.10 -13.18 4.57
N PHE A 203 -2.37 -13.23 4.95
CA PHE A 203 -2.85 -12.61 6.19
C PHE A 203 -2.19 -13.24 7.42
N SER A 204 -1.98 -14.55 7.44
CA SER A 204 -1.25 -15.24 8.51
C SER A 204 0.20 -14.75 8.62
N GLN A 205 0.90 -14.61 7.49
CA GLN A 205 2.27 -14.07 7.47
C GLN A 205 2.32 -12.58 7.86
N PHE A 206 1.32 -11.80 7.45
CA PHE A 206 1.16 -10.40 7.81
C PHE A 206 0.96 -10.22 9.33
N ILE A 207 0.13 -11.05 9.97
CA ILE A 207 -0.01 -11.05 11.44
C ILE A 207 1.32 -11.39 12.13
N GLY A 208 2.16 -12.24 11.53
CA GLY A 208 3.52 -12.50 12.02
C GLY A 208 4.41 -11.26 12.11
N LEU A 209 4.03 -10.16 11.44
CA LEU A 209 4.71 -8.86 11.48
C LEU A 209 4.06 -7.86 12.45
N ARG A 210 3.27 -8.35 13.43
CA ARG A 210 2.41 -7.53 14.31
C ARG A 210 3.11 -6.36 15.01
N ASP A 211 4.39 -6.47 15.34
CA ASP A 211 5.16 -5.38 15.97
C ASP A 211 5.23 -4.10 15.09
N TYR A 212 4.95 -4.24 13.79
CA TYR A 212 5.01 -3.16 12.79
C TYR A 212 3.65 -2.84 12.17
N CYS A 213 2.58 -3.52 12.59
CA CYS A 213 1.26 -3.40 11.99
C CYS A 213 0.28 -2.74 12.97
N ASP A 214 -0.45 -1.71 12.50
CA ASP A 214 -1.53 -1.13 13.28
C ASP A 214 -2.62 -2.19 13.56
N SER A 215 -2.99 -2.33 14.82
CA SER A 215 -4.10 -3.16 15.30
C SER A 215 -5.40 -2.95 14.50
N LYS A 216 -5.69 -1.72 14.07
CA LYS A 216 -6.86 -1.39 13.25
C LYS A 216 -6.72 -1.93 11.83
N LYS A 217 -5.53 -1.85 11.22
CA LYS A 217 -5.25 -2.46 9.92
C LYS A 217 -5.43 -3.97 9.97
N VAL A 218 -4.88 -4.62 11.00
CA VAL A 218 -5.05 -6.07 11.20
C VAL A 218 -6.53 -6.44 11.34
N LEU A 219 -7.30 -5.69 12.12
CA LEU A 219 -8.74 -5.91 12.26
C LEU A 219 -9.49 -5.72 10.94
N THR A 220 -9.11 -4.72 10.15
CA THR A 220 -9.67 -4.43 8.82
C THR A 220 -9.45 -5.60 7.86
N PHE A 221 -8.21 -6.07 7.70
CA PHE A 221 -7.92 -7.22 6.84
C PHE A 221 -8.54 -8.51 7.35
N LYS A 222 -8.71 -8.67 8.67
CA LYS A 222 -9.46 -9.80 9.25
C LYS A 222 -10.93 -9.76 8.85
N LEU A 223 -11.57 -8.59 8.97
CA LEU A 223 -12.96 -8.38 8.58
C LEU A 223 -13.17 -8.65 7.09
N LEU A 224 -12.30 -8.11 6.24
CA LEU A 224 -12.35 -8.28 4.78
C LEU A 224 -12.11 -9.74 4.38
N GLY A 225 -11.20 -10.45 5.07
CA GLY A 225 -11.00 -11.88 4.89
C GLY A 225 -12.26 -12.69 5.19
N ARG A 226 -13.02 -12.33 6.24
CA ARG A 226 -14.31 -12.97 6.53
C ARG A 226 -15.33 -12.72 5.44
N ALA A 227 -15.42 -11.50 4.92
CA ALA A 227 -16.34 -11.18 3.83
C ALA A 227 -16.01 -12.02 2.58
N LEU A 228 -14.73 -12.09 2.23
CA LEU A 228 -14.22 -12.88 1.11
C LEU A 228 -14.51 -14.38 1.24
N THR A 229 -14.62 -14.90 2.46
CA THR A 229 -14.95 -16.32 2.73
C THR A 229 -16.43 -16.62 2.92
N GLY A 230 -17.32 -15.61 2.86
CA GLY A 230 -18.73 -15.77 3.23
C GLY A 230 -18.90 -16.14 4.72
N GLY A 231 -18.05 -15.58 5.58
CA GLY A 231 -18.07 -15.87 7.01
C GLY A 231 -19.35 -15.36 7.68
N ASN A 232 -19.75 -16.03 8.78
CA ASN A 232 -20.99 -15.73 9.51
C ASN A 232 -21.29 -14.22 9.59
N PRO A 233 -22.44 -13.76 9.04
CA PRO A 233 -22.76 -12.35 8.88
C PRO A 233 -22.91 -11.62 10.23
N ILE A 234 -23.43 -12.28 11.26
CA ILE A 234 -23.59 -11.69 12.60
C ILE A 234 -22.22 -11.36 13.21
N THR A 235 -21.28 -12.31 13.19
CA THR A 235 -19.92 -12.06 13.69
C THR A 235 -19.20 -10.98 12.87
N THR A 236 -19.38 -11.01 11.54
CA THR A 236 -18.81 -10.00 10.63
C THR A 236 -19.37 -8.61 10.93
N TRP A 237 -20.67 -8.50 11.24
CA TRP A 237 -21.31 -7.25 11.64
C TRP A 237 -20.78 -6.71 12.97
N TYR A 238 -20.61 -7.55 13.99
CA TYR A 238 -20.03 -7.10 15.27
C TYR A 238 -18.60 -6.59 15.11
N MET A 239 -17.80 -7.26 14.28
CA MET A 239 -16.44 -6.78 13.96
C MET A 239 -16.46 -5.45 13.21
N LEU A 240 -17.39 -5.28 12.25
CA LEU A 240 -17.57 -4.01 11.54
C LEU A 240 -17.99 -2.89 12.51
N LYS A 241 -18.93 -3.15 13.43
CA LYS A 241 -19.33 -2.20 14.47
C LYS A 241 -18.14 -1.78 15.33
N ALA A 242 -17.33 -2.72 15.81
CA ALA A 242 -16.14 -2.44 16.60
C ALA A 242 -15.11 -1.60 15.82
N LEU A 243 -14.97 -1.84 14.51
CA LEU A 243 -14.11 -1.02 13.65
C LEU A 243 -14.63 0.43 13.56
N LEU A 244 -15.94 0.60 13.36
CA LEU A 244 -16.59 1.90 13.17
C LEU A 244 -16.66 2.72 14.47
N SER A 245 -16.91 2.10 15.62
CA SER A 245 -16.91 2.79 16.93
C SER A 245 -15.52 3.36 17.24
N ASN A 246 -14.48 2.59 16.95
CA ASN A 246 -13.09 3.01 17.13
C ASN A 246 -12.67 4.14 16.17
N GLN A 247 -13.41 4.37 15.09
CA GLN A 247 -13.22 5.53 14.21
C GLN A 247 -13.94 6.77 14.77
N SER A 248 -15.16 6.63 15.30
CA SER A 248 -15.90 7.76 15.87
C SER A 248 -15.24 8.35 17.12
N ASP A 249 -14.60 7.53 17.93
CA ASP A 249 -13.92 7.99 19.15
C ASP A 249 -12.59 8.71 18.82
N ALA A 250 -11.90 8.25 17.78
CA ALA A 250 -10.70 8.93 17.26
C ALA A 250 -11.05 10.32 16.68
N VAL A 251 -12.15 10.44 15.92
CA VAL A 251 -12.59 11.72 15.35
C VAL A 251 -13.08 12.69 16.42
N LYS A 252 -13.68 12.21 17.51
CA LYS A 252 -14.07 13.07 18.65
C LYS A 252 -12.84 13.56 19.44
N SER A 253 -11.83 12.72 19.59
CA SER A 253 -10.54 13.09 20.21
C SER A 253 -9.76 14.10 19.35
N SER A 254 -9.76 13.97 18.02
CA SER A 254 -9.06 14.92 17.14
C SER A 254 -9.80 16.26 16.93
N LYS A 255 -11.10 16.33 17.22
CA LYS A 255 -11.89 17.58 17.15
C LYS A 255 -11.62 18.54 18.31
N SER A 256 -10.97 18.11 19.39
CA SER A 256 -10.53 19.01 20.46
C SER A 256 -9.21 19.71 20.13
N SER A 257 -8.52 19.36 19.03
CA SER A 257 -7.20 19.92 18.69
C SER A 257 -7.01 20.48 17.27
N ALA A 258 -8.00 20.42 16.36
CA ALA A 258 -7.80 20.95 14.99
C ALA A 258 -8.98 21.77 14.45
N LYS A 259 -8.74 23.07 14.28
CA LYS A 259 -9.58 24.04 13.55
C LYS A 259 -9.33 23.86 12.04
N LYS A 260 -10.42 23.65 11.28
CA LYS A 260 -10.55 23.77 9.81
C LYS A 260 -9.48 23.10 8.93
N SER A 261 -9.80 21.91 8.43
CA SER A 261 -9.50 21.54 7.04
C SER A 261 -10.78 20.91 6.44
N LYS A 262 -11.24 21.49 5.33
CA LYS A 262 -12.38 21.01 4.53
C LYS A 262 -11.82 20.03 3.51
N GLY A 263 -12.34 18.80 3.51
CA GLY A 263 -12.05 17.81 2.47
C GLY A 263 -11.85 16.41 3.00
N ASN A 264 -12.86 15.82 3.65
CA ASN A 264 -12.84 14.39 3.97
C ASN A 264 -13.16 13.57 2.71
N GLN A 265 -12.24 13.55 1.74
CA GLN A 265 -12.17 12.42 0.81
C GLN A 265 -11.50 11.25 1.54
N PRO A 266 -12.03 10.02 1.46
CA PRO A 266 -11.33 8.87 2.00
C PRO A 266 -9.98 8.74 1.28
N LEU A 267 -8.88 8.72 2.04
CA LEU A 267 -7.53 8.44 1.55
C LEU A 267 -7.56 7.25 0.59
N LEU A 268 -6.90 7.37 -0.56
CA LEU A 268 -6.95 6.40 -1.68
C LEU A 268 -6.53 4.98 -1.25
N GLU A 269 -5.73 4.88 -0.18
CA GLU A 269 -5.28 3.63 0.48
C GLU A 269 -6.47 2.75 0.90
N PHE A 270 -7.59 3.36 1.25
CA PHE A 270 -8.78 2.64 1.70
C PHE A 270 -9.83 2.50 0.62
N HIS A 271 -9.66 2.98 -0.62
CA HIS A 271 -10.78 3.05 -1.57
C HIS A 271 -11.48 1.70 -1.79
N CYS A 272 -10.74 0.61 -2.06
CA CYS A 272 -11.34 -0.72 -2.20
C CYS A 272 -11.83 -1.30 -0.86
N GLN A 273 -11.05 -1.15 0.23
CA GLN A 273 -11.44 -1.64 1.56
C GLN A 273 -12.74 -0.96 2.02
N PHE A 274 -12.83 0.34 1.79
CA PHE A 274 -13.96 1.20 2.06
C PHE A 274 -15.14 0.88 1.17
N GLN A 275 -14.95 0.63 -0.13
CA GLN A 275 -16.03 0.15 -1.00
C GLN A 275 -16.63 -1.17 -0.49
N VAL A 276 -15.80 -2.15 -0.13
CA VAL A 276 -16.26 -3.44 0.41
C VAL A 276 -16.93 -3.24 1.77
N ILE A 277 -16.38 -2.39 2.65
CA ILE A 277 -16.97 -2.06 3.95
C ILE A 277 -18.31 -1.31 3.80
N GLN A 278 -18.40 -0.36 2.88
CA GLN A 278 -19.62 0.38 2.58
C GLN A 278 -20.68 -0.54 2.02
N ARG A 279 -20.28 -1.47 1.13
CA ARG A 279 -21.16 -2.49 0.59
C ARG A 279 -21.66 -3.43 1.68
N LEU A 280 -20.78 -3.98 2.51
CA LEU A 280 -21.15 -4.76 3.69
C LEU A 280 -22.18 -3.99 4.54
N ARG A 281 -21.90 -2.73 4.87
CA ARG A 281 -22.80 -1.88 5.64
C ARG A 281 -24.17 -1.72 4.96
N LYS A 282 -24.20 -1.48 3.65
CA LYS A 282 -25.44 -1.34 2.86
C LYS A 282 -26.23 -2.64 2.87
N ASP A 283 -25.58 -3.77 2.61
CA ASP A 283 -26.21 -5.09 2.56
C ASP A 283 -26.83 -5.42 3.94
N PHE A 284 -26.10 -5.18 5.04
CA PHE A 284 -26.61 -5.36 6.40
C PHE A 284 -27.81 -4.45 6.68
N PHE A 285 -27.74 -3.18 6.31
CA PHE A 285 -28.84 -2.23 6.54
C PHE A 285 -30.10 -2.61 5.75
N ASN A 286 -29.95 -3.01 4.49
CA ASN A 286 -31.06 -3.42 3.64
C ASN A 286 -31.76 -4.68 4.16
N ARG A 287 -31.01 -5.67 4.68
CA ARG A 287 -31.59 -6.90 5.24
C ARG A 287 -32.14 -6.74 6.65
N CYS A 288 -31.52 -5.91 7.49
CA CYS A 288 -31.98 -5.68 8.87
C CYS A 288 -33.18 -4.73 8.96
N ASN A 289 -33.42 -3.88 7.95
CA ASN A 289 -34.61 -3.01 7.89
C ASN A 289 -35.76 -3.58 7.05
N LEU A 290 -35.69 -4.86 6.68
CA LEU A 290 -36.77 -5.59 6.00
C LEU A 290 -37.63 -6.42 6.97
N ASN A 291 -37.62 -6.09 8.26
CA ASN A 291 -38.55 -6.62 9.26
C ASN A 291 -39.29 -5.48 9.95
#